data_AF-A0A060Z643-F1
#
_entry.id   AF-A0A060Z643-F1
#
_cell.length_a   1.000
_cell.length_b   1.000
_cell.length_c   1.000
_cell.angle_alpha   90.00
_cell.angle_beta   90.00
_cell.angle_gamma   90.00
#
_symmetry.space_group_name_H-M   'P 1'
#
loop_
_entity.id
_entity.type
_entity.pdbx_description
1 polymer ?
#
loop_
_entity_poly.entity_id
_entity_poly.type
_entity_poly.pdbx_seq_one_letter_code
_entity_poly.pdbx_strand_id
1 'polypeptide(L)'
;MLLWFWPENRRFDFSDCATFFNIDGCHLTDDRSLYNKADGVLIFHKSIKRDLSNLPSSPRPPFQKWIWYHVESPTNTIRIPGLDNLFNLTLSYREDADIPVRWRLTARKSQGE
;
A
#
# COMPACT_ATOMS: atom_id res chain seq x y z
N MET A 1 1.08 5.65 9.36
CA MET A 1 1.37 4.70 8.27
C MET A 1 2.46 5.26 7.37
N LEU A 2 3.44 4.43 6.99
CA LEU A 2 4.57 4.80 6.13
C LEU A 2 4.39 4.21 4.73
N LEU A 3 4.47 5.04 3.69
CA LEU A 3 4.57 4.60 2.30
C LEU A 3 6.03 4.31 1.96
N TRP A 4 6.38 3.05 1.73
CA TRP A 4 7.78 2.68 1.47
C TRP A 4 8.22 2.96 0.04
N PHE A 5 7.30 2.76 -0.91
CA PHE A 5 7.51 3.05 -2.33
C PHE A 5 6.31 3.80 -2.88
N TRP A 6 6.57 4.88 -3.62
CA TRP A 6 5.54 5.52 -4.42
C TRP A 6 5.11 4.58 -5.56
N PRO A 7 3.80 4.36 -5.76
CA PRO A 7 3.32 3.48 -6.81
C PRO A 7 3.45 4.16 -8.17
N GLU A 8 4.40 3.65 -8.96
CA GLU A 8 4.69 4.14 -10.32
C GLU A 8 4.95 5.66 -10.32
N ASN A 9 4.27 6.41 -11.20
CA ASN A 9 4.39 7.87 -11.29
C ASN A 9 3.30 8.61 -10.49
N ARG A 10 2.60 7.92 -9.57
CA ARG A 10 1.57 8.53 -8.75
C ARG A 10 2.22 9.19 -7.54
N ARG A 11 1.99 10.50 -7.40
CA ARG A 11 2.21 11.26 -6.17
C ARG A 11 0.87 11.81 -5.73
N PHE A 12 0.64 11.80 -4.44
CA PHE A 12 -0.53 12.39 -3.83
C PHE A 12 -0.08 13.09 -2.56
N ASP A 13 -0.78 14.16 -2.23
CA ASP A 13 -0.59 14.82 -0.94
C ASP A 13 -1.04 13.86 0.16
N PHE A 14 -0.27 13.76 1.24
CA PHE A 14 -0.66 13.07 2.47
C PHE A 14 -1.65 13.89 3.29
N SER A 15 -2.46 14.71 2.60
CA SER A 15 -3.39 15.66 3.19
C SER A 15 -4.38 14.96 4.13
N ASP A 16 -4.87 15.74 5.07
CA ASP A 16 -5.39 15.26 6.34
C ASP A 16 -6.51 14.22 6.15
N CYS A 17 -6.30 13.00 6.67
CA CYS A 17 -7.32 11.95 6.61
C CYS A 17 -8.63 12.41 7.28
N ALA A 18 -8.54 13.32 8.26
CA ALA A 18 -9.68 13.99 8.86
C ALA A 18 -10.51 14.74 7.81
N THR A 19 -9.86 15.50 6.92
CA THR A 19 -10.53 16.32 5.89
C THR A 19 -11.31 15.47 4.88
N PHE A 20 -10.72 14.37 4.40
CA PHE A 20 -11.31 13.59 3.31
C PHE A 20 -12.14 12.38 3.76
N PHE A 21 -11.81 11.83 4.92
CA PHE A 21 -12.39 10.57 5.39
C PHE A 21 -12.99 10.65 6.80
N ASN A 22 -12.90 11.81 7.46
CA ASN A 22 -13.32 12.00 8.86
C ASN A 22 -12.64 11.01 9.81
N ILE A 23 -11.34 10.75 9.58
CA ILE A 23 -10.51 9.85 10.38
C ILE A 23 -9.47 10.67 11.14
N ASP A 24 -9.60 10.72 12.46
CA ASP A 24 -8.64 11.37 13.34
C ASP A 24 -7.44 10.46 13.66
N GLY A 25 -6.32 11.07 14.06
CA GLY A 25 -5.09 10.35 14.46
C GLY A 25 -4.38 9.62 13.30
N CYS A 26 -4.77 9.92 12.07
CA CYS A 26 -4.17 9.34 10.87
C CYS A 26 -2.99 10.18 10.40
N HIS A 27 -1.79 9.60 10.43
CA HIS A 27 -0.59 10.23 9.89
C HIS A 27 -0.04 9.41 8.74
N LEU A 28 -0.02 9.97 7.53
CA LEU A 28 0.57 9.38 6.34
C LEU A 28 1.89 10.09 6.03
N THR A 29 2.91 9.34 5.64
CA THR A 29 4.25 9.88 5.34
C THR A 29 5.02 8.93 4.44
N ASP A 30 6.00 9.45 3.70
CA ASP A 30 7.04 8.69 2.98
C ASP A 30 8.44 8.86 3.61
N ASP A 31 8.53 9.51 4.78
CA ASP A 31 9.77 9.65 5.54
C ASP A 31 10.19 8.32 6.17
N ARG A 32 11.21 7.70 5.57
CA ARG A 32 11.77 6.42 6.00
C ARG A 32 12.40 6.48 7.39
N SER A 33 12.75 7.66 7.90
CA SER A 33 13.28 7.82 9.27
C SER A 33 12.25 7.38 10.33
N LEU A 34 10.96 7.43 9.99
CA LEU A 34 9.85 7.06 10.85
C LEU A 34 9.51 5.56 10.79
N TYR A 35 10.30 4.74 10.09
CA TYR A 35 10.06 3.29 9.99
C TYR A 35 9.85 2.64 11.36
N ASN A 36 10.68 2.90 12.37
CA ASN A 36 10.53 2.27 13.69
C ASN A 36 9.34 2.78 14.52
N LYS A 37 8.63 3.81 14.05
CA LYS A 37 7.48 4.42 14.74
C LYS A 37 6.16 4.17 14.03
N ALA A 38 6.18 3.82 12.75
CA ALA A 38 4.97 3.64 11.97
C ALA A 38 4.21 2.36 12.38
N ASP A 39 2.90 2.47 12.61
CA ASP A 39 2.04 1.31 12.89
C ASP A 39 1.91 0.35 11.70
N GLY A 40 2.12 0.86 10.50
CA GLY A 40 2.07 0.08 9.28
C GLY A 40 2.95 0.63 8.18
N VAL A 41 3.47 -0.27 7.35
CA VAL A 41 4.34 0.05 6.20
C VAL A 41 3.69 -0.50 4.94
N LEU A 42 3.31 0.39 4.04
CA LEU A 42 2.70 0.06 2.77
C LEU A 42 3.79 -0.09 1.70
N ILE A 43 3.87 -1.27 1.10
CA ILE A 43 4.97 -1.63 0.18
C ILE A 43 4.38 -2.00 -1.17
N PHE A 44 4.69 -1.20 -2.19
CA PHE A 44 4.25 -1.46 -3.56
C PHE A 44 5.12 -2.53 -4.22
N HIS A 45 4.48 -3.61 -4.68
CA HIS A 45 5.16 -4.81 -5.17
C HIS A 45 6.08 -4.57 -6.37
N LYS A 46 5.66 -3.79 -7.38
CA LYS A 46 6.48 -3.57 -8.59
C LYS A 46 7.81 -2.87 -8.32
N SER A 47 7.92 -2.17 -7.18
CA SER A 47 9.15 -1.48 -6.78
C SER A 47 10.12 -2.37 -5.99
N ILE A 48 9.72 -3.59 -5.60
CA ILE A 48 10.59 -4.50 -4.85
C ILE A 48 11.65 -5.08 -5.79
N LYS A 49 12.92 -5.01 -5.39
CA LYS A 49 14.02 -5.66 -6.13
C LYS A 49 14.00 -7.17 -5.87
N ARG A 50 14.45 -7.95 -6.87
CA ARG A 50 14.54 -9.42 -6.76
C ARG A 50 15.40 -9.91 -5.60
N ASP A 51 16.41 -9.14 -5.21
CA ASP A 51 17.32 -9.43 -4.11
C ASP A 51 16.84 -8.89 -2.75
N LEU A 52 15.65 -8.29 -2.69
CA LEU A 52 15.03 -7.67 -1.51
C LEU A 52 15.86 -6.53 -0.88
N SER A 53 16.94 -6.08 -1.52
CA SER A 53 17.91 -5.12 -0.97
C SER A 53 17.34 -3.73 -0.69
N ASN A 54 16.17 -3.42 -1.27
CA ASN A 54 15.52 -2.12 -1.11
C ASN A 54 14.33 -2.12 -0.14
N LEU A 55 14.08 -3.24 0.54
CA LEU A 55 13.15 -3.31 1.66
C LEU A 55 13.80 -2.79 2.96
N PRO A 56 13.01 -2.46 3.99
CA PRO A 56 13.57 -2.08 5.29
C PRO A 56 14.46 -3.20 5.85
N SER A 57 15.71 -2.87 6.18
CA SER A 57 16.69 -3.82 6.72
C SER A 57 16.65 -3.95 8.24
N SER A 58 16.11 -2.95 8.92
CA SER A 58 15.97 -2.95 10.38
C SER A 58 14.85 -3.89 10.83
N PRO A 59 15.01 -4.58 11.98
CA PRO A 59 13.97 -5.42 12.54
C PRO A 59 12.63 -4.69 12.63
N ARG A 60 11.57 -5.34 12.17
CA ARG A 60 10.20 -4.82 12.26
C ARG A 60 9.77 -4.78 13.73
N PRO A 61 9.32 -3.63 14.26
CA PRO A 61 8.73 -3.56 15.59
C PRO A 61 7.51 -4.51 15.71
N PRO A 62 7.27 -5.15 16.87
CA PRO A 62 6.18 -6.15 17.01
C PRO A 62 4.77 -5.62 16.69
N PHE A 63 4.54 -4.33 16.90
CA PHE A 63 3.25 -3.68 16.61
C PHE A 63 3.07 -3.33 15.13
N GLN A 64 4.16 -3.25 14.37
CA GLN A 64 4.14 -2.77 13.00
C GLN A 64 3.65 -3.86 12.03
N LYS A 65 2.68 -3.51 11.18
CA LYS A 65 2.19 -4.39 10.12
C LYS A 65 2.77 -4.01 8.76
N TRP A 66 3.32 -4.97 8.04
CA TRP A 66 3.68 -4.78 6.63
C TRP A 66 2.48 -5.13 5.75
N ILE A 67 2.15 -4.22 4.84
CA ILE A 67 1.00 -4.32 3.94
C ILE A 67 1.53 -4.46 2.52
N TRP A 68 1.22 -5.59 1.89
CA TRP A 68 1.56 -5.86 0.50
C TRP A 68 0.58 -5.15 -0.42
N TYR A 69 1.05 -4.17 -1.18
CA TYR A 69 0.22 -3.43 -2.13
C TYR A 69 0.49 -3.86 -3.57
N HIS A 70 -0.53 -4.44 -4.21
CA HIS A 70 -0.48 -4.75 -5.63
C HIS A 70 -1.88 -4.88 -6.24
N VAL A 71 -2.10 -4.26 -7.40
CA VAL A 71 -3.42 -4.23 -8.07
C VAL A 71 -3.40 -4.79 -9.49
N GLU A 72 -2.30 -5.44 -9.91
CA GLU A 72 -2.21 -6.11 -11.21
C GLU A 72 -2.51 -7.60 -11.13
N SER A 73 -2.92 -8.17 -12.26
CA SER A 73 -3.22 -9.60 -12.37
C SER A 73 -2.01 -10.50 -12.08
N PRO A 74 -2.22 -11.72 -11.55
CA PRO A 74 -1.16 -12.71 -11.37
C PRO A 74 -0.34 -12.98 -12.63
N THR A 75 -0.97 -12.98 -13.80
CA THR A 75 -0.29 -13.19 -15.10
C THR A 75 0.64 -12.05 -15.49
N ASN A 76 0.42 -10.84 -14.96
CA ASN A 76 1.25 -9.66 -15.17
C ASN A 76 2.16 -9.35 -13.95
N THR A 77 2.22 -10.26 -12.97
CA THR A 77 2.99 -10.10 -11.74
C THR A 77 4.23 -10.98 -11.75
N ILE A 78 5.40 -10.38 -11.60
CA ILE A 78 6.64 -11.15 -11.48
C ILE A 78 6.75 -11.75 -10.08
N ARG A 79 6.95 -13.07 -9.98
CA ARG A 79 7.24 -13.70 -8.69
C ARG A 79 8.63 -13.29 -8.19
N ILE A 80 8.68 -12.73 -6.99
CA ILE A 80 9.91 -12.36 -6.28
C ILE A 80 10.15 -13.39 -5.17
N PRO A 81 11.25 -14.14 -5.21
CA PRO A 81 11.59 -15.10 -4.15
C PRO A 81 11.72 -14.42 -2.78
N GLY A 82 11.31 -15.10 -1.71
CA GLY A 82 11.48 -14.62 -0.34
C GLY A 82 10.41 -13.63 0.15
N LEU A 83 9.38 -13.35 -0.65
CA LEU A 83 8.20 -12.59 -0.18
C LEU A 83 7.17 -13.46 0.57
N ASP A 84 7.27 -14.79 0.45
CA ASP A 84 6.38 -15.72 1.13
C ASP A 84 6.44 -15.48 2.65
N ASN A 85 5.28 -15.29 3.29
CA ASN A 85 5.11 -15.00 4.72
C ASN A 85 5.79 -13.71 5.24
N LEU A 86 6.24 -12.81 4.37
CA LEU A 86 6.89 -11.56 4.79
C LEU A 86 5.87 -10.50 5.26
N PHE A 87 4.71 -10.45 4.60
CA PHE A 87 3.66 -9.45 4.82
C PHE A 87 2.60 -9.95 5.79
N ASN A 88 2.01 -9.01 6.54
CA ASN A 88 0.92 -9.31 7.48
C ASN A 88 -0.45 -9.16 6.83
N LEU A 89 -0.59 -8.22 5.89
CA LEU A 89 -1.85 -7.86 5.25
C LEU A 89 -1.66 -7.71 3.74
N THR A 90 -2.73 -7.95 3.00
CA THR A 90 -2.81 -7.80 1.56
C THR A 90 -3.74 -6.65 1.18
N LEU A 91 -3.24 -5.73 0.34
CA LEU A 91 -3.99 -4.65 -0.31
C LEU A 91 -4.00 -4.93 -1.81
N SER A 92 -5.08 -5.51 -2.32
CA SER A 92 -5.21 -5.88 -3.73
C SER A 92 -6.63 -5.76 -4.24
N TYR A 93 -6.83 -6.02 -5.54
CA TYR A 93 -8.15 -6.00 -6.16
C TYR A 93 -9.00 -7.24 -5.87
N ARG A 94 -8.40 -8.31 -5.34
CA ARG A 94 -9.15 -9.53 -5.01
C ARG A 94 -10.09 -9.26 -3.85
N GLU A 95 -11.29 -9.82 -3.92
CA GLU A 95 -12.30 -9.66 -2.87
C GLU A 95 -11.91 -10.35 -1.56
N ASP A 96 -11.05 -11.36 -1.63
CA ASP A 96 -10.53 -12.11 -0.47
C ASP A 96 -9.22 -11.54 0.09
N ALA A 97 -8.80 -10.34 -0.34
CA ALA A 97 -7.70 -9.63 0.29
C ALA A 97 -8.13 -9.05 1.65
N ASP A 98 -7.18 -8.86 2.56
CA ASP A 98 -7.44 -8.24 3.87
C ASP A 98 -7.99 -6.82 3.72
N ILE A 99 -7.52 -6.10 2.70
CA ILE A 99 -7.97 -4.77 2.33
C ILE A 99 -8.27 -4.77 0.82
N PRO A 100 -9.54 -4.86 0.40
CA PRO A 100 -9.89 -4.86 -1.01
C PRO A 100 -9.84 -3.43 -1.58
N VAL A 101 -9.11 -3.26 -2.69
CA VAL A 101 -9.13 -2.03 -3.49
C VAL A 101 -10.42 -2.01 -4.30
N ARG A 102 -11.25 -0.98 -4.09
CA ARG A 102 -12.49 -0.78 -4.83
C ARG A 102 -12.35 0.39 -5.79
N TRP A 103 -12.51 0.13 -7.09
CA TRP A 103 -12.74 1.20 -8.04
C TRP A 103 -14.17 1.69 -7.89
N ARG A 104 -14.33 2.96 -7.50
CA ARG A 104 -15.65 3.60 -7.51
C ARG A 104 -16.06 3.82 -8.97
N LEU A 105 -16.96 2.97 -9.45
CA LEU A 105 -17.62 3.15 -10.73
C LEU A 105 -18.82 4.08 -10.54
N THR A 106 -18.89 5.16 -11.30
CA THR A 106 -20.10 5.98 -11.42
C THR A 106 -20.68 5.75 -12.81
N ALA A 107 -21.97 5.40 -12.87
CA ALA A 107 -22.68 5.40 -14.14
C ALA A 107 -22.69 6.84 -14.68
N ARG A 108 -22.21 7.05 -15.91
CA ARG A 108 -22.45 8.32 -16.59
C ARG A 108 -23.96 8.45 -16.75
N LYS A 109 -24.57 9.49 -16.16
CA LYS A 109 -25.91 9.90 -16.56
C LYS A 109 -25.86 10.18 -18.06
N SER A 110 -26.74 9.54 -18.83
CA SER A 110 -26.98 9.94 -20.21
C SER A 110 -27.39 11.41 -20.21
N GLN A 111 -26.75 12.23 -21.05
CA GLN A 111 -27.30 13.54 -21.36
C GLN A 111 -28.59 13.31 -22.15
N GLY A 112 -29.74 13.39 -21.48
CA GLY A 112 -31.05 13.22 -22.09
C GLY A 112 -32.06 12.54 -21.17
N GLU A 113 -32.51 13.25 -20.14
CA GLU A 113 -33.89 13.26 -19.66
C GLU A 113 -34.17 14.62 -19.02
#